data_AF-A0A843KFE8-F1
#
_entry.id   AF-A0A843KFE8-F1
#
_cell.length_a   1.000
_cell.length_b   1.000
_cell.length_c   1.000
_cell.angle_alpha   90.00
_cell.angle_beta   90.00
_cell.angle_gamma   90.00
#
_symmetry.space_group_name_H-M   'P 1'
#
loop_
_entity.id
_entity.type
_entity.pdbx_description
1 polymer ?
#
loop_
_entity_poly.entity_id
_entity_poly.type
_entity_poly.pdbx_seq_one_letter_code
_entity_poly.pdbx_strand_id
1 'polypeptide(L)'
;MYLGLLPRLNIYRPDLIPSDLSISSFPSLPVSAVLLSHAHMDHCGNIGMLRKDIPLVASAESIVIMKGMQDSGVSSLETDTAYFSPRQPSDEMGLYLSSVAGMSYQGRDFCSTEEPSPALAAFLSRKPGQDGKRAKKLEPGRCCCLEESGLSLPFEVSAHPVDHSIPGATAYILRGEKTVAYTGDFRLHGRNESSSREFIRQAKEASILITEGTRAGPTEEERTSERSVCQACQESVESSTGLVIADFSPRNFERLESFQDIARKSGRRLVAMAKDVYMLHCLQNICGSCSTDEIGIYSEITDRSRRKWEHEVVASYYADRYVDHAAIRESPQDYILCFSFFDMKHLLDIKPEGGTYIYSACEAF
;
A
#
# COMPACT_ATOMS: atom_id res chain seq x y z
N MET A 1 9.10 7.03 -19.53
CA MET A 1 9.63 8.38 -19.86
C MET A 1 8.94 9.02 -21.07
N TYR A 2 8.83 8.34 -22.22
CA TYR A 2 8.17 8.91 -23.40
C TYR A 2 6.71 9.35 -23.14
N LEU A 3 5.95 8.53 -22.41
CA LEU A 3 4.56 8.81 -22.00
C LEU A 3 4.41 9.87 -20.90
N GLY A 4 5.48 10.49 -20.43
CA GLY A 4 5.42 11.49 -19.36
C GLY A 4 5.12 10.95 -17.96
N LEU A 5 5.00 9.62 -17.77
CA LEU A 5 4.74 8.99 -16.47
C LEU A 5 5.89 9.10 -15.45
N LEU A 6 7.10 9.44 -15.91
CA LEU A 6 8.26 9.68 -15.07
C LEU A 6 8.85 11.05 -15.43
N PRO A 7 9.26 11.86 -14.44
CA PRO A 7 10.06 13.05 -14.70
C PRO A 7 11.30 12.72 -15.52
N ARG A 8 11.68 13.62 -16.42
CA ARG A 8 12.92 13.48 -17.21
C ARG A 8 14.12 13.87 -16.34
N LEU A 9 14.54 12.96 -15.48
CA LEU A 9 15.66 13.10 -14.54
C LEU A 9 16.61 11.91 -14.67
N ASN A 10 17.88 12.11 -14.32
CA ASN A 10 18.89 11.04 -14.28
C ASN A 10 19.06 10.50 -12.85
N ILE A 11 17.98 9.95 -12.28
CA ILE A 11 17.92 9.41 -10.91
C ILE A 11 17.38 7.97 -10.87
N TYR A 12 17.28 7.33 -12.03
CA TYR A 12 16.71 5.99 -12.19
C TYR A 12 17.79 4.93 -12.35
N ARG A 13 17.45 3.68 -12.07
CA ARG A 13 18.41 2.58 -12.09
C ARG A 13 18.98 2.39 -13.49
N PRO A 14 20.32 2.31 -13.63
CA PRO A 14 20.95 2.15 -14.93
C PRO A 14 20.64 0.80 -15.58
N ASP A 15 20.33 -0.24 -14.79
CA ASP A 15 20.00 -1.57 -15.29
C ASP A 15 18.61 -1.67 -15.94
N LEU A 16 17.79 -0.62 -15.83
CA LEU A 16 16.46 -0.51 -16.45
C LEU A 16 16.46 0.28 -17.76
N ILE A 17 17.62 0.74 -18.23
CA ILE A 17 17.73 1.56 -19.44
C ILE A 17 17.95 0.64 -20.64
N PRO A 18 16.96 0.46 -21.53
CA PRO A 18 17.17 -0.25 -22.79
C PRO A 18 18.09 0.56 -23.72
N SER A 19 18.67 -0.10 -24.71
CA SER A 19 19.65 0.49 -25.62
C SER A 19 19.14 1.68 -26.45
N ASP A 20 17.83 1.76 -26.68
CA ASP A 20 17.16 2.82 -27.44
C ASP A 20 16.73 4.02 -26.58
N LEU A 21 16.92 3.95 -25.26
CA LEU A 21 16.60 5.03 -24.33
C LEU A 21 17.88 5.73 -23.85
N SER A 22 18.03 7.00 -24.22
CA SER A 22 19.08 7.85 -23.67
C SER A 22 18.53 8.74 -22.56
N ILE A 23 19.02 8.55 -21.33
CA ILE A 23 18.68 9.41 -20.17
C ILE A 23 19.83 10.35 -19.76
N SER A 24 21.01 10.22 -20.37
CA SER A 24 22.20 10.99 -20.02
C SER A 24 22.05 12.49 -20.30
N SER A 25 21.13 12.86 -21.20
CA SER A 25 20.78 14.25 -21.49
C SER A 25 19.84 14.87 -20.46
N PHE A 26 19.24 14.08 -19.57
CA PHE A 26 18.36 14.58 -18.53
C PHE A 26 19.15 15.14 -17.33
N PRO A 27 18.61 16.16 -16.64
CA PRO A 27 19.25 16.72 -15.46
C PRO A 27 19.58 15.64 -14.42
N SER A 28 20.83 15.62 -13.98
CA SER A 28 21.25 14.89 -12.80
C SER A 28 21.06 15.79 -11.58
N LEU A 29 20.44 15.25 -10.53
CA LEU A 29 20.21 15.94 -9.27
C LEU A 29 21.04 15.25 -8.18
N PRO A 30 21.68 16.00 -7.26
CA PRO A 30 22.31 15.43 -6.08
C PRO A 30 21.24 15.01 -5.07
N VAL A 31 20.57 13.88 -5.34
CA VAL A 31 19.48 13.37 -4.50
C VAL A 31 20.06 12.57 -3.33
N SER A 32 19.90 13.08 -2.11
CA SER A 32 20.31 12.37 -0.89
C SER A 32 19.26 11.36 -0.41
N ALA A 33 17.97 11.64 -0.62
CA ALA A 33 16.85 10.77 -0.25
C ALA A 33 15.57 11.20 -1.00
N VAL A 34 14.55 10.35 -0.97
CA VAL A 34 13.18 10.67 -1.41
C VAL A 34 12.24 10.58 -0.23
N LEU A 35 11.45 11.64 0.03
CA LEU A 35 10.41 11.65 1.05
C LEU A 35 9.12 11.07 0.46
N LEU A 36 8.57 10.02 1.07
CA LEU A 36 7.32 9.40 0.66
C LEU A 36 6.22 9.75 1.67
N SER A 37 5.16 10.40 1.19
CA SER A 37 4.02 10.78 2.04
C SER A 37 3.22 9.57 2.52
N HIS A 38 2.85 8.65 1.63
CA HIS A 38 2.07 7.45 1.93
C HIS A 38 2.15 6.40 0.82
N ALA A 39 1.63 5.20 1.09
CA ALA A 39 1.74 4.03 0.21
C ALA A 39 0.56 3.85 -0.77
N HIS A 40 0.00 4.93 -1.31
CA HIS A 40 -0.84 4.82 -2.52
C HIS A 40 0.03 4.74 -3.79
N MET A 41 -0.49 4.10 -4.84
CA MET A 41 0.31 3.78 -6.05
C MET A 41 0.71 5.01 -6.85
N ASP A 42 -0.07 6.07 -6.81
CA ASP A 42 0.26 7.37 -7.40
C ASP A 42 1.39 8.09 -6.65
N HIS A 43 1.69 7.71 -5.41
CA HIS A 43 2.84 8.21 -4.63
C HIS A 43 4.04 7.24 -4.63
N CYS A 44 3.81 5.92 -4.62
CA CYS A 44 4.86 4.91 -4.45
C CYS A 44 5.13 4.02 -5.68
N GLY A 45 4.24 3.99 -6.68
CA GLY A 45 4.23 2.97 -7.74
C GLY A 45 5.42 3.00 -8.71
N ASN A 46 6.18 4.10 -8.73
CA ASN A 46 7.38 4.25 -9.57
C ASN A 46 8.70 4.19 -8.78
N ILE A 47 8.63 3.91 -7.48
CA ILE A 47 9.83 3.82 -6.62
C ILE A 47 10.81 2.75 -7.11
N GLY A 48 10.32 1.65 -7.69
CA GLY A 48 11.17 0.58 -8.22
C GLY A 48 12.11 1.00 -9.35
N MET A 49 11.85 2.17 -9.95
CA MET A 49 12.69 2.79 -10.96
C MET A 49 13.88 3.55 -10.37
N LEU A 50 13.78 4.04 -9.13
CA LEU A 50 14.82 4.87 -8.50
C LEU A 50 16.10 4.07 -8.27
N ARG A 51 17.26 4.71 -8.47
CA ARG A 51 18.56 4.08 -8.17
C ARG A 51 18.60 3.52 -6.75
N LYS A 52 19.35 2.44 -6.56
CA LYS A 52 19.45 1.73 -5.27
C LYS A 52 20.02 2.61 -4.16
N ASP A 53 20.98 3.47 -4.50
CA ASP A 53 21.70 4.34 -3.59
C ASP A 53 20.87 5.54 -3.07
N ILE A 54 19.65 5.71 -3.58
CA ILE A 54 18.71 6.72 -3.09
C ILE A 54 17.78 6.07 -2.05
N PRO A 55 17.98 6.34 -0.74
CA PRO A 55 17.12 5.82 0.31
C PRO A 55 15.74 6.52 0.30
N LEU A 56 14.75 5.85 0.87
CA LEU A 56 13.41 6.40 1.04
C LEU A 56 13.16 6.77 2.48
N VAL A 57 12.64 7.97 2.71
CA VAL A 57 12.08 8.37 4.00
C VAL A 57 10.58 8.06 3.98
N ALA A 58 10.10 7.24 4.92
CA ALA A 58 8.69 6.82 4.99
C ALA A 58 8.33 6.37 6.41
N SER A 59 7.04 6.39 6.75
CA SER A 59 6.53 5.78 8.00
C SER A 59 6.66 4.27 8.01
N ALA A 60 6.69 3.66 9.21
CA ALA A 60 6.77 2.21 9.33
C ALA A 60 5.60 1.53 8.62
N GLU A 61 4.38 2.04 8.75
CA GLU A 61 3.21 1.49 8.07
C GLU A 61 3.33 1.61 6.55
N SER A 62 3.81 2.74 6.02
CA SER A 62 4.01 2.88 4.57
C SER A 62 5.04 1.89 4.04
N ILE A 63 6.12 1.63 4.79
CA ILE A 63 7.12 0.63 4.43
C ILE A 63 6.51 -0.78 4.43
N VAL A 64 5.74 -1.12 5.48
CA VAL A 64 5.05 -2.41 5.60
C VAL A 64 4.07 -2.60 4.46
N ILE A 65 3.29 -1.58 4.11
CA ILE A 65 2.32 -1.63 3.02
C ILE A 65 3.02 -1.84 1.67
N MET A 66 4.05 -1.03 1.37
CA MET A 66 4.79 -1.17 0.12
C MET A 66 5.35 -2.59 -0.06
N LYS A 67 6.00 -3.13 0.97
CA LYS A 67 6.57 -4.47 0.91
C LYS A 67 5.48 -5.55 0.92
N GLY A 68 4.43 -5.41 1.71
CA GLY A 68 3.32 -6.37 1.73
C GLY A 68 2.61 -6.47 0.38
N MET A 69 2.44 -5.34 -0.33
CA MET A 69 1.90 -5.29 -1.68
C MET A 69 2.83 -6.00 -2.66
N GLN A 70 4.14 -5.79 -2.54
CA GLN A 70 5.13 -6.47 -3.37
C GLN A 70 5.17 -7.98 -3.11
N ASP A 71 5.10 -8.40 -1.84
CA ASP A 71 5.15 -9.81 -1.42
C ASP A 71 3.91 -10.60 -1.88
N SER A 72 2.73 -9.95 -1.82
CA SER A 72 1.44 -10.57 -2.16
C SER A 72 0.99 -10.35 -3.62
N GLY A 73 1.61 -9.41 -4.32
CA GLY A 73 1.29 -9.01 -5.68
C GLY A 73 1.99 -9.81 -6.78
N VAL A 74 1.69 -9.44 -8.02
CA VAL A 74 2.39 -9.96 -9.20
C VAL A 74 3.67 -9.17 -9.40
N SER A 75 4.81 -9.88 -9.46
CA SER A 75 6.10 -9.24 -9.69
C SER A 75 6.12 -8.52 -11.04
N SER A 76 6.30 -7.21 -10.96
CA SER A 76 6.41 -6.24 -12.04
C SER A 76 7.35 -5.11 -11.59
N LEU A 77 7.70 -4.22 -12.51
CA LEU A 77 8.63 -3.13 -12.19
C LEU A 77 7.96 -2.07 -11.30
N GLU A 78 6.66 -1.90 -11.45
CA GLU A 78 5.79 -1.03 -10.67
C GLU A 78 5.60 -1.53 -9.23
N THR A 79 5.85 -2.83 -8.99
CA THR A 79 5.78 -3.44 -7.66
C THR A 79 7.14 -3.56 -6.96
N ASP A 80 8.24 -3.17 -7.61
CA ASP A 80 9.61 -3.27 -7.07
C ASP A 80 9.92 -2.18 -6.01
N THR A 81 9.06 -2.02 -4.99
CA THR A 81 9.09 -0.91 -4.04
C THR A 81 10.14 -1.10 -2.93
N ALA A 82 10.12 -2.24 -2.25
CA ALA A 82 10.98 -2.53 -1.09
C ALA A 82 12.23 -3.34 -1.45
N TYR A 83 12.14 -4.15 -2.50
CA TYR A 83 13.29 -4.85 -3.07
C TYR A 83 13.11 -5.00 -4.58
N PHE A 84 14.16 -5.38 -5.30
CA PHE A 84 14.07 -5.59 -6.74
C PHE A 84 15.08 -6.62 -7.25
N SER A 85 14.80 -7.21 -8.41
CA SER A 85 15.79 -8.03 -9.10
C SER A 85 16.64 -7.12 -9.99
N PRO A 86 17.99 -7.19 -9.90
CA PRO A 86 18.86 -6.61 -10.92
C PRO A 86 18.52 -7.15 -12.30
N ARG A 87 18.63 -6.30 -13.31
CA ARG A 87 18.29 -6.58 -14.71
C ARG A 87 19.52 -6.52 -15.62
N GLN A 88 19.44 -7.19 -16.76
CA GLN A 88 20.42 -7.10 -17.83
C GLN A 88 19.75 -7.32 -19.20
N PRO A 89 20.33 -6.80 -20.29
CA PRO A 89 19.97 -7.19 -21.66
C PRO A 89 19.91 -8.71 -21.83
N SER A 90 18.90 -9.18 -22.53
CA SER A 90 18.71 -10.62 -22.85
C SER A 90 18.44 -10.90 -24.31
N ASP A 91 18.44 -9.86 -25.13
CA ASP A 91 18.41 -9.86 -26.59
C ASP A 91 19.65 -9.16 -27.14
N GLU A 92 20.01 -9.44 -28.40
CA GLU A 92 21.18 -8.83 -29.05
C GLU A 92 21.05 -7.31 -29.18
N MET A 93 19.82 -6.81 -29.32
CA MET A 93 19.56 -5.38 -29.46
C MET A 93 19.58 -4.64 -28.11
N GLY A 94 19.52 -5.35 -26.98
CA GLY A 94 19.45 -4.75 -25.65
C GLY A 94 18.15 -3.99 -25.35
N LEU A 95 17.05 -4.38 -25.99
CA LEU A 95 15.72 -3.82 -25.78
C LEU A 95 14.94 -4.61 -24.73
N TYR A 96 15.25 -5.89 -24.56
CA TYR A 96 14.59 -6.78 -23.62
C TYR A 96 15.45 -7.04 -22.39
N LEU A 97 14.99 -6.52 -21.24
CA LEU A 97 15.69 -6.62 -19.97
C LEU A 97 15.10 -7.76 -19.12
N SER A 98 15.95 -8.69 -18.70
CA SER A 98 15.56 -9.81 -17.84
C SER A 98 16.33 -9.80 -16.53
N SER A 99 15.81 -10.52 -15.53
CA SER A 99 16.49 -10.69 -14.25
C SER A 99 17.83 -11.40 -14.42
N VAL A 100 18.88 -10.87 -13.79
CA VAL A 100 20.19 -11.53 -13.80
C VAL A 100 20.09 -12.89 -13.10
N ALA A 101 20.59 -13.94 -13.77
CA ALA A 101 20.60 -15.29 -13.23
C ALA A 101 21.57 -15.39 -12.04
N GLY A 102 21.18 -16.12 -10.99
CA GLY A 102 22.02 -16.30 -9.79
C GLY A 102 22.10 -15.11 -8.83
N MET A 103 21.74 -13.89 -9.26
CA MET A 103 21.71 -12.73 -8.37
C MET A 103 20.50 -12.74 -7.43
N SER A 104 20.77 -12.45 -6.16
CA SER A 104 19.76 -12.19 -5.12
C SER A 104 18.96 -10.93 -5.46
N TYR A 105 17.73 -10.87 -4.95
CA TYR A 105 17.00 -9.61 -4.85
C TYR A 105 17.79 -8.63 -3.99
N GLN A 106 17.74 -7.36 -4.35
CA GLN A 106 18.39 -6.27 -3.65
C GLN A 106 17.34 -5.50 -2.87
N GLY A 107 17.45 -5.46 -1.55
CA GLY A 107 16.64 -4.60 -0.70
C GLY A 107 16.98 -3.14 -0.89
N ARG A 108 15.97 -2.28 -0.74
CA ARG A 108 16.10 -0.83 -0.72
C ARG A 108 16.40 -0.34 0.69
N ASP A 109 17.17 0.74 0.77
CA ASP A 109 17.44 1.40 2.04
C ASP A 109 16.26 2.31 2.43
N PHE A 110 15.87 2.22 3.69
CA PHE A 110 14.80 3.00 4.30
C PHE A 110 15.31 3.83 5.47
N CYS A 111 14.80 5.05 5.54
CA CYS A 111 14.88 5.97 6.67
C CYS A 111 13.48 6.08 7.26
N SER A 112 13.18 5.25 8.24
CA SER A 112 11.88 5.25 8.92
C SER A 112 11.67 6.58 9.65
N THR A 113 10.47 7.14 9.62
CA THR A 113 10.13 8.38 10.36
C THR A 113 10.02 8.17 11.87
N GLU A 114 10.17 6.93 12.31
CA GLU A 114 10.19 6.47 13.69
C GLU A 114 11.22 5.34 13.85
N GLU A 115 11.59 5.03 15.08
CA GLU A 115 12.57 3.98 15.36
C GLU A 115 12.08 2.62 14.82
N PRO A 116 12.80 1.98 13.87
CA PRO A 116 12.32 0.76 13.26
C PRO A 116 12.30 -0.39 14.27
N SER A 117 11.13 -1.01 14.44
CA SER A 117 11.00 -2.17 15.32
C SER A 117 11.84 -3.36 14.82
N PRO A 118 12.28 -4.27 15.72
CA PRO A 118 12.94 -5.51 15.31
C PRO A 118 12.08 -6.35 14.35
N ALA A 119 10.75 -6.29 14.50
CA ALA A 119 9.81 -6.93 13.60
C ALA A 119 9.85 -6.33 12.19
N LEU A 120 9.94 -5.00 12.06
CA LEU A 120 10.11 -4.32 10.77
C LEU A 120 11.43 -4.72 10.11
N ALA A 121 12.53 -4.70 10.87
CA ALA A 121 13.85 -5.10 10.35
C ALA A 121 13.86 -6.56 9.87
N ALA A 122 13.26 -7.48 10.64
CA ALA A 122 13.13 -8.88 10.24
C ALA A 122 12.24 -9.04 8.99
N PHE A 123 11.15 -8.30 8.91
CA PHE A 123 10.24 -8.30 7.76
C PHE A 123 10.95 -7.80 6.49
N LEU A 124 11.73 -6.72 6.56
CA LEU A 124 12.53 -6.21 5.44
C LEU A 124 13.66 -7.15 5.02
N SER A 125 14.13 -8.00 5.93
CA SER A 125 15.24 -8.94 5.68
C SER A 125 14.82 -10.27 5.05
N ARG A 126 13.52 -10.46 4.82
CA ARG A 126 12.98 -11.72 4.28
C ARG A 126 11.87 -11.46 3.27
N LYS A 127 11.91 -12.18 2.16
CA LYS A 127 10.77 -12.32 1.26
C LYS A 127 10.12 -13.71 1.38
N PRO A 128 8.81 -13.86 1.16
CA PRO A 128 8.15 -15.15 1.12
C PRO A 128 8.79 -16.11 0.10
N GLY A 129 8.85 -17.39 0.46
CA GLY A 129 9.39 -18.45 -0.40
C GLY A 129 10.92 -18.47 -0.52
N GLN A 130 11.65 -17.58 0.14
CA GLN A 130 13.11 -17.52 0.01
C GLN A 130 13.83 -18.75 0.58
N ASP A 131 13.18 -19.54 1.43
CA ASP A 131 13.81 -20.70 2.09
C ASP A 131 13.86 -21.95 1.20
N GLY A 132 13.26 -21.90 0.02
CA GLY A 132 13.36 -22.97 -0.97
C GLY A 132 14.81 -23.17 -1.45
N LYS A 133 15.20 -24.43 -1.68
CA LYS A 133 16.58 -24.81 -2.09
C LYS A 133 17.10 -24.06 -3.33
N ARG A 134 16.22 -23.71 -4.27
CA ARG A 134 16.54 -22.99 -5.52
C ARG A 134 15.97 -21.56 -5.55
N ALA A 135 15.44 -21.08 -4.44
CA ALA A 135 14.83 -19.76 -4.39
C ALA A 135 15.92 -18.67 -4.38
N LYS A 136 15.74 -17.64 -5.19
CA LYS A 136 16.53 -16.41 -5.07
C LYS A 136 16.34 -15.83 -3.67
N LYS A 137 17.44 -15.48 -3.02
CA LYS A 137 17.45 -14.86 -1.70
C LYS A 137 17.22 -13.35 -1.82
N LEU A 138 16.95 -12.71 -0.69
CA LEU A 138 16.92 -11.27 -0.54
C LEU A 138 18.17 -10.85 0.22
N GLU A 139 18.97 -9.96 -0.38
CA GLU A 139 19.98 -9.21 0.34
C GLU A 139 19.30 -7.98 0.95
N PRO A 140 19.22 -7.87 2.29
CA PRO A 140 18.51 -6.78 2.95
C PRO A 140 19.15 -5.43 2.64
N GLY A 141 18.31 -4.40 2.51
CA GLY A 141 18.73 -3.01 2.62
C GLY A 141 18.85 -2.58 4.08
N ARG A 142 19.45 -1.42 4.32
CA ARG A 142 19.49 -0.80 5.65
C ARG A 142 18.12 -0.20 5.98
N CYS A 143 17.66 -0.38 7.21
CA CYS A 143 16.53 0.36 7.76
C CYS A 143 16.99 1.02 9.07
N CYS A 144 16.83 2.33 9.17
CA CYS A 144 17.22 3.12 10.35
C CYS A 144 16.26 4.30 10.53
N CYS A 145 16.25 4.91 11.70
CA CYS A 145 15.48 6.12 11.94
C CYS A 145 16.04 7.30 11.12
N LEU A 146 15.19 8.25 10.73
CA LEU A 146 15.58 9.42 9.93
C LEU A 146 16.70 10.23 10.59
N GLU A 147 16.62 10.42 11.90
CA GLU A 147 17.59 11.14 12.73
C GLU A 147 18.96 10.45 12.78
N GLU A 148 18.99 9.12 12.65
CA GLU A 148 20.18 8.27 12.69
C GLU A 148 20.66 7.81 11.30
N SER A 149 20.00 8.31 10.25
CA SER A 149 20.27 7.91 8.87
C SER A 149 21.67 8.27 8.41
N GLY A 150 22.27 9.30 9.01
CA GLY A 150 23.54 9.89 8.57
C GLY A 150 23.39 10.71 7.29
N LEU A 151 22.15 11.04 6.88
CA LEU A 151 21.88 11.91 5.74
C LEU A 151 22.37 13.33 6.05
N SER A 152 23.35 13.81 5.28
CA SER A 152 23.79 15.20 5.31
C SER A 152 22.83 16.03 4.45
N LEU A 153 21.76 16.53 5.08
CA LEU A 153 20.78 17.41 4.44
C LEU A 153 21.09 18.87 4.80
N PRO A 154 20.96 19.82 3.84
CA PRO A 154 21.16 21.24 4.12
C PRO A 154 19.99 21.88 4.90
N PHE A 155 18.99 21.09 5.26
CA PHE A 155 17.80 21.48 6.01
C PHE A 155 17.41 20.36 6.98
N GLU A 156 16.76 20.71 8.07
CA GLU A 156 16.14 19.76 8.99
C GLU A 156 14.82 19.24 8.38
N VAL A 157 14.59 17.93 8.45
CA VAL A 157 13.34 17.30 8.01
C VAL A 157 12.62 16.77 9.23
N SER A 158 11.35 17.14 9.38
CA SER A 158 10.46 16.57 10.39
C SER A 158 9.23 15.96 9.71
N ALA A 159 8.88 14.75 10.14
CA ALA A 159 7.72 14.01 9.66
C ALA A 159 6.54 14.19 10.63
N HIS A 160 5.35 14.37 10.09
CA HIS A 160 4.12 14.62 10.85
C HIS A 160 3.03 13.68 10.35
N PRO A 161 2.52 12.76 11.18
CA PRO A 161 1.38 11.94 10.79
C PRO A 161 0.19 12.82 10.42
N VAL A 162 -0.52 12.44 9.36
CA VAL A 162 -1.76 13.08 8.92
C VAL A 162 -2.84 12.03 8.72
N ASP A 163 -4.08 12.49 8.77
CA ASP A 163 -5.24 11.69 8.45
C ASP A 163 -5.33 11.46 6.96
N HIS A 164 -5.47 10.21 6.53
CA HIS A 164 -5.76 9.84 5.15
C HIS A 164 -6.38 8.45 5.09
N SER A 165 -6.84 8.00 3.93
CA SER A 165 -7.50 6.69 3.76
C SER A 165 -6.59 5.47 3.99
N ILE A 166 -5.28 5.67 4.14
CA ILE A 166 -4.29 4.61 4.35
C ILE A 166 -3.41 4.90 5.59
N PRO A 167 -3.09 3.89 6.42
CA PRO A 167 -2.17 4.04 7.54
C PRO A 167 -0.79 4.56 7.12
N GLY A 168 -0.15 5.29 8.04
CA GLY A 168 1.19 5.83 7.84
C GLY A 168 1.26 7.09 6.98
N ALA A 169 0.12 7.70 6.62
CA ALA A 169 0.14 8.95 5.87
C ALA A 169 0.87 10.06 6.65
N THR A 170 1.80 10.71 5.97
CA THR A 170 2.80 11.59 6.57
C THR A 170 2.97 12.85 5.74
N ALA A 171 2.90 13.99 6.41
CA ALA A 171 3.31 15.29 5.91
C ALA A 171 4.74 15.61 6.38
N TYR A 172 5.42 16.51 5.68
CA TYR A 172 6.80 16.89 5.99
C TYR A 172 6.95 18.40 6.16
N ILE A 173 7.73 18.81 7.16
CA ILE A 173 8.21 20.20 7.29
C ILE A 173 9.73 20.19 7.17
N LEU A 174 10.23 20.93 6.19
CA LEU A 174 11.65 21.11 5.88
C LEU A 174 12.07 22.50 6.36
N ARG A 175 12.99 22.58 7.33
CA ARG A 175 13.48 23.82 7.92
C ARG A 175 14.92 24.10 7.49
N GLY A 176 15.08 25.06 6.56
CA GLY A 176 16.36 25.64 6.16
C GLY A 176 16.29 27.17 6.22
N GLU A 177 16.89 27.87 5.26
CA GLU A 177 16.74 29.33 5.12
C GLU A 177 15.28 29.76 4.91
N LYS A 178 14.50 28.92 4.22
CA LYS A 178 13.05 28.99 4.12
C LYS A 178 12.44 27.71 4.65
N THR A 179 11.29 27.83 5.29
CA THR A 179 10.53 26.65 5.73
C THR A 179 9.56 26.24 4.63
N VAL A 180 9.63 24.98 4.22
CA VAL A 180 8.69 24.37 3.27
C VAL A 180 7.86 23.33 4.00
N ALA A 181 6.53 23.44 3.94
CA ALA A 181 5.62 22.41 4.39
C ALA A 181 5.05 21.69 3.16
N TYR A 182 5.12 20.35 3.16
CA TYR A 182 4.50 19.49 2.17
C TYR A 182 3.46 18.62 2.85
N THR A 183 2.20 18.76 2.44
CA THR A 183 1.08 18.10 3.13
C THR A 183 0.98 16.60 2.84
N GLY A 184 1.53 16.15 1.71
CA GLY A 184 1.06 14.91 1.09
C GLY A 184 -0.45 15.01 0.78
N ASP A 185 -1.13 13.87 0.79
CA ASP A 185 -2.59 13.84 0.79
C ASP A 185 -3.07 13.76 2.23
N PHE A 186 -4.09 14.53 2.57
CA PHE A 186 -4.63 14.54 3.92
C PHE A 186 -6.11 14.87 3.93
N ARG A 187 -6.80 14.42 4.99
CA ARG A 187 -8.19 14.76 5.27
C ARG A 187 -8.34 15.27 6.70
N LEU A 188 -9.57 15.65 7.03
CA LEU A 188 -9.95 16.22 8.34
C LEU A 188 -11.25 15.60 8.86
N HIS A 189 -11.52 14.33 8.54
CA HIS A 189 -12.80 13.69 8.84
C HIS A 189 -12.70 12.16 9.03
N GLY A 190 -11.48 11.63 9.15
CA GLY A 190 -11.20 10.24 9.50
C GLY A 190 -10.64 10.10 10.90
N ARG A 191 -10.06 8.93 11.20
CA ARG A 191 -9.63 8.56 12.56
C ARG A 191 -8.50 9.46 13.10
N ASN A 192 -7.63 9.94 12.22
CA ASN A 192 -6.43 10.69 12.58
C ASN A 192 -6.57 12.21 12.38
N GLU A 193 -7.80 12.73 12.31
CA GLU A 193 -8.09 14.16 12.07
C GLU A 193 -7.27 15.09 12.99
N SER A 194 -7.09 14.71 14.26
CA SER A 194 -6.30 15.47 15.23
C SER A 194 -4.84 15.65 14.80
N SER A 195 -4.24 14.62 14.19
CA SER A 195 -2.87 14.66 13.67
C SER A 195 -2.75 15.64 12.50
N SER A 196 -3.70 15.61 11.55
CA SER A 196 -3.78 16.61 10.47
C SER A 196 -3.89 18.03 11.02
N ARG A 197 -4.74 18.25 12.03
CA ARG A 197 -4.91 19.56 12.66
C ARG A 197 -3.64 20.05 13.35
N GLU A 198 -2.91 19.16 14.01
CA GLU A 198 -1.62 19.52 14.63
C GLU A 198 -0.57 19.86 13.55
N PHE A 199 -0.47 19.08 12.48
CA PHE A 199 0.41 19.42 11.35
C PHE A 199 0.07 20.81 10.77
N ILE A 200 -1.21 21.11 10.52
CA ILE A 200 -1.65 22.44 10.05
C ILE A 200 -1.18 23.55 11.01
N ARG A 201 -1.29 23.32 12.31
CA ARG A 201 -0.87 24.27 13.33
C ARG A 201 0.64 24.50 13.31
N GLN A 202 1.43 23.45 13.06
CA GLN A 202 2.89 23.54 12.95
C GLN A 202 3.35 24.13 11.61
N ALA A 203 2.62 23.88 10.53
CA ALA A 203 2.91 24.41 9.19
C ALA A 203 2.52 25.88 9.03
N LYS A 204 1.85 26.49 10.02
CA LYS A 204 1.38 27.88 9.98
C LYS A 204 2.47 28.90 9.65
N GLU A 205 3.68 28.66 10.14
CA GLU A 205 4.83 29.56 9.94
C GLU A 205 5.68 29.18 8.70
N ALA A 206 5.22 28.22 7.89
CA ALA A 206 5.92 27.83 6.68
C ALA A 206 5.95 28.98 5.66
N SER A 207 7.12 29.22 5.07
CA SER A 207 7.28 30.22 4.01
C SER A 207 6.66 29.77 2.69
N ILE A 208 6.63 28.45 2.46
CA ILE A 208 6.07 27.82 1.27
C ILE A 208 5.23 26.62 1.73
N LEU A 209 4.00 26.55 1.26
CA LEU A 209 3.11 25.40 1.43
C LEU A 209 2.91 24.72 0.07
N ILE A 210 3.27 23.44 -0.01
CA ILE A 210 2.93 22.56 -1.12
C ILE A 210 1.81 21.66 -0.61
N THR A 211 0.60 21.88 -1.12
CA THR A 211 -0.59 21.17 -0.69
C THR A 211 -1.25 20.43 -1.84
N GLU A 212 -1.84 19.28 -1.54
CA GLU A 212 -2.80 18.64 -2.45
C GLU A 212 -4.00 19.58 -2.71
N GLY A 213 -4.70 19.32 -3.81
CA GLY A 213 -5.85 20.10 -4.26
C GLY A 213 -6.92 19.26 -4.94
N THR A 214 -6.99 17.97 -4.61
CA THR A 214 -7.94 17.00 -5.21
C THR A 214 -9.39 17.45 -5.09
N ARG A 215 -9.71 18.19 -4.01
CA ARG A 215 -11.04 18.75 -3.72
C ARG A 215 -11.11 20.28 -3.76
N ALA A 216 -10.19 20.93 -4.49
CA ALA A 216 -10.16 22.40 -4.58
C ALA A 216 -11.25 23.00 -5.51
N GLY A 217 -12.09 22.15 -6.13
CA GLY A 217 -13.18 22.56 -7.02
C GLY A 217 -14.45 23.07 -6.30
N PRO A 218 -15.42 23.63 -7.04
CA PRO A 218 -16.70 24.05 -6.47
C PRO A 218 -17.44 22.85 -5.88
N THR A 219 -17.79 22.94 -4.59
CA THR A 219 -18.56 21.91 -3.88
C THR A 219 -20.05 22.02 -4.23
N GLU A 220 -20.58 21.11 -5.07
CA GLU A 220 -22.04 20.93 -5.20
C GLU A 220 -22.60 19.82 -4.30
N GLU A 221 -21.76 18.97 -3.71
CA GLU A 221 -22.21 17.88 -2.84
C GLU A 221 -21.87 18.15 -1.36
N GLU A 222 -22.83 17.87 -0.48
CA GLU A 222 -22.67 17.93 0.97
C GLU A 222 -21.42 17.14 1.40
N ARG A 223 -20.64 17.71 2.32
CA ARG A 223 -19.50 17.03 2.93
C ARG A 223 -19.99 15.76 3.65
N THR A 224 -19.93 14.62 2.97
CA THR A 224 -20.17 13.32 3.60
C THR A 224 -19.00 13.03 4.53
N SER A 225 -19.32 12.75 5.79
CA SER A 225 -18.34 12.28 6.77
C SER A 225 -18.18 10.77 6.66
N GLU A 226 -17.06 10.21 7.12
CA GLU A 226 -16.90 8.75 7.22
C GLU A 226 -18.04 8.12 8.04
N ARG A 227 -18.53 8.85 9.05
CA ARG A 227 -19.68 8.44 9.87
C ARG A 227 -20.99 8.32 9.08
N SER A 228 -21.29 9.28 8.22
CA SER A 228 -22.51 9.23 7.39
C SER A 228 -22.43 8.14 6.33
N VAL A 229 -21.24 7.91 5.76
CA VAL A 229 -21.02 6.79 4.82
C VAL A 229 -21.21 5.45 5.53
N CYS A 230 -20.64 5.28 6.73
CA CYS A 230 -20.82 4.08 7.53
C CYS A 230 -22.30 3.80 7.84
N GLN A 231 -23.08 4.84 8.18
CA GLN A 231 -24.51 4.69 8.42
C GLN A 231 -25.27 4.24 7.16
N ALA A 232 -25.01 4.86 6.01
CA ALA A 232 -25.64 4.48 4.74
C ALA A 232 -25.29 3.04 4.33
N CYS A 233 -24.03 2.63 4.53
CA CYS A 233 -23.62 1.24 4.33
C CYS A 233 -24.34 0.29 5.28
N GLN A 234 -24.46 0.64 6.57
CA GLN A 234 -25.16 -0.18 7.57
C GLN A 234 -26.63 -0.42 7.16
N GLU A 235 -27.36 0.65 6.83
CA GLU A 235 -28.76 0.57 6.40
C GLU A 235 -28.92 -0.30 5.14
N SER A 236 -27.99 -0.15 4.18
CA SER A 236 -27.96 -0.97 2.95
C SER A 236 -27.73 -2.46 3.26
N VAL A 237 -26.82 -2.78 4.18
CA VAL A 237 -26.54 -4.17 4.57
C VAL A 237 -27.72 -4.79 5.33
N GLU A 238 -28.31 -4.05 6.28
CA GLU A 238 -29.44 -4.52 7.08
C GLU A 238 -30.70 -4.76 6.24
N SER A 239 -30.91 -3.94 5.20
CA SER A 239 -32.02 -4.11 4.25
C SER A 239 -31.83 -5.26 3.24
N SER A 240 -30.60 -5.74 3.07
CA SER A 240 -30.27 -6.78 2.10
C SER A 240 -30.70 -8.16 2.61
N THR A 241 -31.38 -8.93 1.76
CA THR A 241 -31.79 -10.32 2.06
C THR A 241 -30.86 -11.37 1.44
N GLY A 242 -29.97 -10.95 0.54
CA GLY A 242 -29.05 -11.84 -0.19
C GLY A 242 -27.59 -11.55 0.10
N LEU A 243 -26.71 -11.96 -0.83
CA LEU A 243 -25.27 -11.70 -0.76
C LEU A 243 -25.01 -10.19 -0.75
N VAL A 244 -24.10 -9.74 0.11
CA VAL A 244 -23.60 -8.36 0.04
C VAL A 244 -22.18 -8.38 -0.49
N ILE A 245 -21.90 -7.51 -1.46
CA ILE A 245 -20.56 -7.18 -1.91
C ILE A 245 -20.25 -5.76 -1.45
N ALA A 246 -19.18 -5.61 -0.70
CA ALA A 246 -18.63 -4.32 -0.31
C ALA A 246 -17.38 -4.05 -1.16
N ASP A 247 -17.50 -3.14 -2.11
CA ASP A 247 -16.39 -2.67 -2.94
C ASP A 247 -15.89 -1.32 -2.41
N PHE A 248 -14.67 -1.33 -1.91
CA PHE A 248 -13.94 -0.14 -1.50
C PHE A 248 -12.48 -0.31 -1.90
N SER A 249 -11.74 0.81 -1.95
CA SER A 249 -10.30 0.76 -2.23
C SER A 249 -9.64 -0.31 -1.36
N PRO A 250 -8.93 -1.31 -1.92
CA PRO A 250 -8.35 -2.45 -1.18
C PRO A 250 -7.41 -2.06 -0.04
N ARG A 251 -7.08 -0.77 0.06
CA ARG A 251 -6.14 -0.17 1.01
C ARG A 251 -6.82 0.75 2.02
N ASN A 252 -8.15 0.86 1.96
CA ASN A 252 -8.92 1.62 2.94
C ASN A 252 -9.27 0.70 4.12
N PHE A 253 -8.33 0.60 5.05
CA PHE A 253 -8.46 -0.27 6.22
C PHE A 253 -9.52 0.23 7.21
N GLU A 254 -9.74 1.54 7.29
CA GLU A 254 -10.85 2.09 8.09
C GLU A 254 -12.21 1.65 7.55
N ARG A 255 -12.35 1.52 6.23
CA ARG A 255 -13.54 0.97 5.61
C ARG A 255 -13.71 -0.50 5.95
N LEU A 256 -12.62 -1.27 5.94
CA LEU A 256 -12.65 -2.67 6.34
C LEU A 256 -13.08 -2.83 7.79
N GLU A 257 -12.54 -2.03 8.72
CA GLU A 257 -12.97 -1.99 10.13
C GLU A 257 -14.46 -1.60 10.24
N SER A 258 -14.91 -0.62 9.46
CA SER A 258 -16.33 -0.21 9.42
C SER A 258 -17.24 -1.35 8.96
N PHE A 259 -16.86 -2.07 7.89
CA PHE A 259 -17.62 -3.24 7.43
C PHE A 259 -17.53 -4.42 8.39
N GLN A 260 -16.47 -4.55 9.18
CA GLN A 260 -16.38 -5.55 10.24
C GLN A 260 -17.42 -5.27 11.33
N ASP A 261 -17.56 -4.01 11.75
CA ASP A 261 -18.59 -3.60 12.70
C ASP A 261 -20.01 -3.77 12.15
N ILE A 262 -20.23 -3.45 10.87
CA ILE A 262 -21.50 -3.70 10.19
C ILE A 262 -21.80 -5.21 10.13
N ALA A 263 -20.81 -6.04 9.80
CA ALA A 263 -20.94 -7.49 9.77
C ALA A 263 -21.39 -8.03 11.15
N ARG A 264 -20.72 -7.61 12.23
CA ARG A 264 -21.10 -7.95 13.61
C ARG A 264 -22.55 -7.60 13.93
N LYS A 265 -22.97 -6.36 13.66
CA LYS A 265 -24.33 -5.88 13.97
C LYS A 265 -25.40 -6.58 13.14
N SER A 266 -25.10 -6.88 11.88
CA SER A 266 -26.01 -7.56 10.96
C SER A 266 -26.04 -9.09 11.14
N GLY A 267 -25.18 -9.65 12.00
CA GLY A 267 -25.04 -11.11 12.16
C GLY A 267 -24.41 -11.81 10.95
N ARG A 268 -23.80 -11.05 10.04
CA ARG A 268 -23.12 -11.57 8.85
C ARG A 268 -21.63 -11.75 9.12
N ARG A 269 -20.99 -12.63 8.34
CA ARG A 269 -19.54 -12.82 8.33
C ARG A 269 -18.92 -11.98 7.23
N LEU A 270 -17.97 -11.12 7.60
CA LEU A 270 -17.13 -10.40 6.64
C LEU A 270 -16.09 -11.36 6.06
N VAL A 271 -15.94 -11.38 4.73
CA VAL A 271 -14.97 -12.23 4.02
C VAL A 271 -14.12 -11.36 3.10
N ALA A 272 -12.82 -11.34 3.34
CA ALA A 272 -11.84 -10.59 2.54
C ALA A 272 -10.95 -11.52 1.71
N MET A 273 -10.18 -10.94 0.78
CA MET A 273 -9.20 -11.72 0.02
C MET A 273 -8.00 -12.05 0.91
N ALA A 274 -7.32 -13.18 0.62
CA ALA A 274 -6.16 -13.60 1.40
C ALA A 274 -5.05 -12.53 1.42
N LYS A 275 -4.88 -11.77 0.32
CA LYS A 275 -3.90 -10.68 0.21
C LYS A 275 -4.17 -9.53 1.21
N ASP A 276 -5.44 -9.25 1.49
CA ASP A 276 -5.83 -8.18 2.41
C ASP A 276 -5.59 -8.62 3.86
N VAL A 277 -5.89 -9.88 4.18
CA VAL A 277 -5.58 -10.47 5.49
C VAL A 277 -4.08 -10.62 5.72
N TYR A 278 -3.29 -10.91 4.68
CA TYR A 278 -1.83 -10.87 4.76
C TYR A 278 -1.33 -9.48 5.14
N MET A 279 -1.86 -8.44 4.49
CA MET A 279 -1.49 -7.05 4.76
C MET A 279 -1.84 -6.63 6.19
N LEU A 280 -3.07 -6.92 6.63
CA LEU A 280 -3.52 -6.68 8.00
C LEU A 280 -2.66 -7.40 9.03
N HIS A 281 -2.30 -8.66 8.76
CA HIS A 281 -1.41 -9.42 9.63
C HIS A 281 -0.05 -8.72 9.78
N CYS A 282 0.54 -8.25 8.68
CA CYS A 282 1.82 -7.53 8.73
C CYS A 282 1.70 -6.22 9.53
N LEU A 283 0.69 -5.40 9.24
CA LEU A 283 0.45 -4.14 9.95
C LEU A 283 0.19 -4.34 11.46
N GLN A 284 -0.61 -5.35 11.82
CA GLN A 284 -0.94 -5.67 13.20
C GLN A 284 0.31 -6.12 13.98
N ASN A 285 1.12 -7.00 13.39
CA ASN A 285 2.27 -7.58 14.08
C ASN A 285 3.51 -6.68 14.09
N ILE A 286 3.65 -5.77 13.12
CA ILE A 286 4.85 -4.92 12.98
C ILE A 286 4.63 -3.53 13.57
N CYS A 287 3.47 -2.93 13.30
CA CYS A 287 3.15 -1.54 13.67
C CYS A 287 2.12 -1.47 14.80
N GLY A 288 1.49 -2.58 15.19
CA GLY A 288 0.38 -2.55 16.16
C GLY A 288 -0.89 -1.87 15.63
N SER A 289 -0.96 -1.65 14.32
CA SER A 289 -2.08 -0.99 13.64
C SER A 289 -2.98 -2.01 12.95
N CYS A 290 -4.29 -1.73 12.90
CA CYS A 290 -5.33 -2.60 12.30
C CYS A 290 -5.53 -3.94 13.05
N SER A 291 -6.62 -4.65 12.75
CA SER A 291 -6.91 -5.98 13.30
C SER A 291 -7.29 -6.98 12.21
N THR A 292 -6.93 -8.25 12.44
CA THR A 292 -7.34 -9.41 11.63
C THR A 292 -8.54 -10.16 12.23
N ASP A 293 -9.07 -9.73 13.37
CA ASP A 293 -10.07 -10.48 14.14
C ASP A 293 -11.36 -10.72 13.35
N GLU A 294 -11.95 -11.91 13.46
CA GLU A 294 -13.29 -12.22 12.90
C GLU A 294 -13.45 -12.06 11.37
N ILE A 295 -12.37 -11.80 10.63
CA ILE A 295 -12.39 -11.71 9.17
C ILE A 295 -12.26 -13.12 8.59
N GLY A 296 -13.25 -13.54 7.80
CA GLY A 296 -13.17 -14.72 6.95
C GLY A 296 -12.28 -14.47 5.72
N ILE A 297 -11.74 -15.55 5.15
CA ILE A 297 -10.84 -15.47 3.99
C ILE A 297 -11.49 -16.18 2.82
N TYR A 298 -11.65 -15.50 1.68
CA TYR A 298 -12.18 -16.15 0.49
C TYR A 298 -11.20 -17.19 -0.07
N SER A 299 -11.67 -18.41 -0.24
CA SER A 299 -10.90 -19.52 -0.79
C SER A 299 -10.95 -19.51 -2.32
N GLU A 300 -10.06 -18.73 -2.95
CA GLU A 300 -9.96 -18.64 -4.40
C GLU A 300 -9.69 -20.00 -5.10
N ILE A 301 -10.41 -20.28 -6.18
CA ILE A 301 -10.15 -21.42 -7.07
C ILE A 301 -9.02 -21.04 -8.03
N THR A 302 -7.78 -21.27 -7.62
CA THR A 302 -6.58 -20.94 -8.40
C THR A 302 -5.41 -21.83 -7.99
N ASP A 303 -4.39 -21.93 -8.84
CA ASP A 303 -3.10 -22.51 -8.42
C ASP A 303 -2.43 -21.58 -7.40
N ARG A 304 -2.37 -22.03 -6.14
CA ARG A 304 -1.75 -21.30 -5.03
C ARG A 304 -0.30 -21.72 -4.79
N SER A 305 0.24 -22.69 -5.52
CA SER A 305 1.58 -23.26 -5.27
C SER A 305 2.71 -22.22 -5.22
N ARG A 306 2.54 -21.12 -5.96
CA ARG A 306 3.45 -19.96 -6.04
C ARG A 306 3.17 -18.86 -5.02
N ARG A 307 2.02 -18.86 -4.35
CA ARG A 307 1.62 -17.87 -3.32
C ARG A 307 2.24 -18.24 -1.98
N LYS A 308 3.56 -18.06 -1.88
CA LYS A 308 4.32 -18.42 -0.67
C LYS A 308 3.93 -17.57 0.54
N TRP A 309 3.60 -16.30 0.33
CA TRP A 309 3.04 -15.41 1.36
C TRP A 309 1.74 -15.97 1.95
N GLU A 310 0.87 -16.54 1.11
CA GLU A 310 -0.42 -17.10 1.56
C GLU A 310 -0.18 -18.35 2.41
N HIS A 311 0.71 -19.25 1.99
CA HIS A 311 0.99 -20.48 2.74
C HIS A 311 1.74 -20.23 4.05
N GLU A 312 2.84 -19.47 3.99
CA GLU A 312 3.75 -19.25 5.11
C GLU A 312 3.14 -18.36 6.19
N VAL A 313 2.19 -17.49 5.82
CA VAL A 313 1.57 -16.56 6.75
C VAL A 313 0.08 -16.84 6.84
N VAL A 314 -0.71 -16.51 5.82
CA VAL A 314 -2.18 -16.50 5.94
C VAL A 314 -2.75 -17.86 6.35
N ALA A 315 -2.43 -18.92 5.62
CA ALA A 315 -2.87 -20.28 5.92
C ALA A 315 -2.26 -20.82 7.22
N SER A 316 -1.05 -20.40 7.59
CA SER A 316 -0.41 -20.87 8.83
C SER A 316 -1.07 -20.31 10.09
N TYR A 317 -1.61 -19.09 10.03
CA TYR A 317 -2.26 -18.44 11.18
C TYR A 317 -3.80 -18.48 11.15
N TYR A 318 -4.41 -18.66 9.98
CA TYR A 318 -5.85 -18.45 9.77
C TYR A 318 -6.51 -19.54 8.91
N ALA A 319 -5.97 -20.76 8.89
CA ALA A 319 -6.53 -21.87 8.09
C ALA A 319 -8.02 -22.13 8.33
N ASP A 320 -8.47 -22.00 9.59
CA ASP A 320 -9.85 -22.19 10.04
C ASP A 320 -10.81 -21.09 9.56
N ARG A 321 -10.28 -19.98 9.01
CA ARG A 321 -11.07 -18.83 8.58
C ARG A 321 -11.41 -18.83 7.09
N TYR A 322 -10.91 -19.80 6.33
CA TYR A 322 -11.20 -19.90 4.90
C TYR A 322 -12.67 -20.29 4.65
N VAL A 323 -13.30 -19.60 3.71
CA VAL A 323 -14.67 -19.83 3.25
C VAL A 323 -14.63 -20.03 1.74
N ASP A 324 -15.16 -21.16 1.26
CA ASP A 324 -15.20 -21.45 -0.17
C ASP A 324 -16.48 -20.94 -0.85
N HIS A 325 -16.46 -20.96 -2.17
CA HIS A 325 -17.57 -20.55 -3.01
C HIS A 325 -18.85 -21.39 -2.79
N ALA A 326 -18.74 -22.65 -2.36
CA ALA A 326 -19.88 -23.52 -2.13
C ALA A 326 -20.63 -23.11 -0.84
N ALA A 327 -19.90 -22.85 0.24
CA ALA A 327 -20.45 -22.34 1.49
C ALA A 327 -21.13 -20.98 1.30
N ILE A 328 -20.54 -20.09 0.49
CA ILE A 328 -21.14 -18.78 0.16
C ILE A 328 -22.40 -18.95 -0.69
N ARG A 329 -22.42 -19.90 -1.64
CA ARG A 329 -23.61 -20.18 -2.47
C ARG A 329 -24.77 -20.75 -1.66
N GLU A 330 -24.48 -21.62 -0.69
CA GLU A 330 -25.51 -22.26 0.12
C GLU A 330 -26.23 -21.26 1.05
N SER A 331 -25.49 -20.32 1.63
CA SER A 331 -26.02 -19.31 2.56
C SER A 331 -25.55 -17.89 2.22
N PRO A 332 -25.91 -17.31 1.07
CA PRO A 332 -25.41 -16.01 0.62
C PRO A 332 -25.76 -14.86 1.58
N GLN A 333 -26.89 -14.97 2.28
CA GLN A 333 -27.36 -14.00 3.27
C GLN A 333 -26.46 -13.89 4.50
N ASP A 334 -25.60 -14.88 4.75
CA ASP A 334 -24.72 -14.89 5.92
C ASP A 334 -23.42 -14.12 5.67
N TYR A 335 -23.17 -13.61 4.45
CA TYR A 335 -21.87 -13.07 4.07
C TYR A 335 -21.91 -11.62 3.57
N ILE A 336 -20.82 -10.92 3.86
CA ILE A 336 -20.40 -9.67 3.21
C ILE A 336 -19.03 -9.92 2.58
N LEU A 337 -18.91 -9.84 1.25
CA LEU A 337 -17.66 -10.05 0.53
C LEU A 337 -16.96 -8.73 0.24
N CYS A 338 -15.72 -8.56 0.71
CA CYS A 338 -14.86 -7.44 0.36
C CYS A 338 -14.21 -7.70 -1.01
N PHE A 339 -14.99 -7.56 -2.08
CA PHE A 339 -14.51 -7.77 -3.44
C PHE A 339 -14.41 -6.44 -4.17
N SER A 340 -13.26 -6.18 -4.77
CA SER A 340 -13.10 -5.09 -5.74
C SER A 340 -13.70 -5.48 -7.10
N PHE A 341 -13.82 -4.51 -8.00
CA PHE A 341 -14.12 -4.75 -9.41
C PHE A 341 -13.33 -5.93 -10.03
N PHE A 342 -12.04 -6.09 -9.67
CA PHE A 342 -11.19 -7.16 -10.22
C PHE A 342 -11.48 -8.56 -9.65
N ASP A 343 -12.15 -8.61 -8.50
CA ASP A 343 -12.53 -9.85 -7.81
C ASP A 343 -13.92 -10.34 -8.25
N MET A 344 -14.67 -9.52 -9.01
CA MET A 344 -16.02 -9.86 -9.53
C MET A 344 -16.06 -11.16 -10.35
N LYS A 345 -14.93 -11.55 -10.96
CA LYS A 345 -14.80 -12.84 -11.67
C LYS A 345 -15.16 -14.04 -10.81
N HIS A 346 -14.98 -13.96 -9.48
CA HIS A 346 -15.30 -15.03 -8.54
C HIS A 346 -16.80 -15.28 -8.39
N LEU A 347 -17.65 -14.34 -8.81
CA LEU A 347 -19.10 -14.54 -8.84
C LEU A 347 -19.51 -15.61 -9.87
N LEU A 348 -18.67 -15.93 -10.85
CA LEU A 348 -18.89 -17.04 -11.78
C LEU A 348 -18.83 -18.40 -11.06
N ASP A 349 -18.05 -18.48 -9.98
CA ASP A 349 -17.94 -19.66 -9.12
C ASP A 349 -19.00 -19.65 -8.03
N ILE A 350 -19.28 -18.49 -7.41
CA ILE A 350 -20.29 -18.38 -6.35
C ILE A 350 -21.71 -18.56 -6.91
N LYS A 351 -22.02 -17.94 -8.06
CA LYS A 351 -23.33 -17.96 -8.73
C LYS A 351 -24.49 -17.51 -7.82
N PRO A 352 -24.43 -16.29 -7.25
CA PRO A 352 -25.53 -15.78 -6.44
C PRO A 352 -26.78 -15.52 -7.31
N GLU A 353 -27.97 -15.82 -6.79
CA GLU A 353 -29.24 -15.54 -7.47
C GLU A 353 -29.70 -14.08 -7.33
N GLY A 354 -29.13 -13.35 -6.38
CA GLY A 354 -29.41 -11.94 -6.10
C GLY A 354 -28.52 -11.41 -4.98
N GLY A 355 -28.55 -10.10 -4.75
CA GLY A 355 -27.74 -9.46 -3.72
C GLY A 355 -27.63 -7.95 -3.87
N THR A 356 -26.82 -7.37 -3.00
CA THR A 356 -26.56 -5.93 -2.93
C THR A 356 -25.08 -5.68 -3.20
N TYR A 357 -24.77 -4.79 -4.15
CA TYR A 357 -23.42 -4.31 -4.40
C TYR A 357 -23.30 -2.88 -3.87
N ILE A 358 -22.42 -2.68 -2.89
CA ILE A 358 -22.16 -1.40 -2.25
C ILE A 358 -20.79 -0.92 -2.74
N TYR A 359 -20.77 0.12 -3.55
CA TYR A 359 -19.55 0.84 -3.88
C TYR A 359 -19.36 1.97 -2.88
N SER A 360 -18.36 1.85 -2.01
CA SER A 360 -18.07 2.79 -0.94
C SER A 360 -16.78 3.56 -1.24
N ALA A 361 -16.90 4.60 -2.06
CA ALA A 361 -15.84 5.57 -2.30
C ALA A 361 -16.06 6.85 -1.48
N CYS A 362 -15.02 7.28 -0.75
CA CYS A 362 -14.98 8.61 -0.14
C CYS A 362 -14.18 9.62 -0.99
N GLU A 363 -13.52 9.16 -2.04
CA GLU A 363 -12.67 9.97 -2.92
C GLU A 363 -13.24 9.92 -4.34
N ALA A 364 -13.47 11.09 -4.94
CA ALA A 364 -13.78 11.18 -6.36
C ALA A 364 -12.49 10.86 -7.11
N PHE A 365 -12.44 9.69 -7.76
CA PHE A 365 -11.36 9.32 -8.69
C PHE A 365 -11.75 9.70 -10.11
#